data_AF-A0A1L8TS06-F1
#
_entry.id   AF-A0A1L8TS06-F1
#
_cell.length_a   1.000
_cell.length_b   1.000
_cell.length_c   1.000
_cell.angle_alpha   90.00
_cell.angle_beta   90.00
_cell.angle_gamma   90.00
#
_symmetry.space_group_name_H-M   'P 1'
#
loop_
_entity.id
_entity.type
_entity.pdbx_description
1 polymer ?
#
loop_
_entity_poly.entity_id
_entity_poly.type
_entity_poly.pdbx_seq_one_letter_code
_entity_poly.pdbx_strand_id
1 'polypeptide(L)'
;MTQEPAEQFVQQYEALCLKVLSDCQIFDRNPDYEDYLQILRITLFENHQRFEGEDAQVTLIYRFLRWRLRDAQRKQQRQQKILERVKSYQQEHLMINDDPLESTEHLARLWPKLSLGEQRFLYSRLYHGLTYQQIRTYYQVSAGTVCNWKKRLIQHWSEDDEAS
;
A
#
# COMPACT_ATOMS: atom_id res chain seq x y z
N MET A 1 37.21 28.72 9.09
CA MET A 1 35.82 28.72 8.56
C MET A 1 34.91 28.70 9.77
N THR A 2 34.11 29.74 9.99
CA THR A 2 33.11 29.80 11.06
C THR A 2 31.97 28.87 10.69
N GLN A 3 31.75 27.80 11.45
CA GLN A 3 30.62 26.89 11.24
C GLN A 3 29.29 27.61 11.51
N GLU A 4 28.25 27.25 10.76
CA GLU A 4 26.92 27.82 10.97
C GLU A 4 26.35 27.41 12.34
N PRO A 5 25.56 28.27 13.01
CA PRO A 5 25.04 28.00 14.36
C PRO A 5 24.23 26.69 14.43
N ALA A 6 23.51 26.36 13.36
CA ALA A 6 22.76 25.11 13.25
C ALA A 6 23.67 23.87 13.24
N GLU A 7 24.84 23.93 12.61
CA GLU A 7 25.80 22.83 12.59
C GLU A 7 26.40 22.59 13.98
N GLN A 8 26.73 23.67 14.68
CA GLN A 8 27.22 23.61 16.07
C GLN A 8 26.17 23.00 17.00
N PHE A 9 24.90 23.36 16.81
CA PHE A 9 23.77 22.80 17.56
C PHE A 9 23.63 21.30 17.32
N VAL A 10 23.71 20.83 16.07
CA VAL A 10 23.69 19.39 15.76
C VAL A 10 24.85 18.67 16.45
N GLN A 11 26.07 19.21 16.38
CA GLN A 11 27.25 18.62 17.02
C GLN A 11 27.12 18.56 18.55
N GLN A 12 26.55 19.59 19.17
CA GLN A 12 26.31 19.64 20.62
C GLN A 12 25.38 18.51 21.09
N TYR A 13 24.36 18.17 20.30
CA TYR A 13 23.34 17.17 20.66
C TYR A 13 23.56 15.80 19.99
N GLU A 14 24.71 15.56 19.35
CA GLU A 14 25.01 14.30 18.67
C GLU A 14 24.89 13.08 19.60
N ALA A 15 25.41 13.17 20.83
CA ALA A 15 25.28 12.10 21.82
C ALA A 15 23.81 11.82 22.21
N LEU A 16 22.94 12.83 22.13
CA LEU A 16 21.51 12.67 22.36
C LEU A 16 20.85 11.89 21.23
N CYS A 17 21.26 12.12 19.97
CA CYS A 17 20.81 11.34 18.82
C CYS A 17 21.14 9.85 19.00
N LEU A 18 22.39 9.54 19.36
CA LEU A 18 22.83 8.16 19.61
C LEU A 18 22.03 7.51 20.75
N LYS A 19 21.75 8.26 21.82
CA LYS A 19 20.90 7.77 22.91
C LYS A 19 19.47 7.48 22.46
N VAL A 20 18.88 8.37 21.66
CA VAL A 20 17.52 8.18 21.12
C VAL A 20 17.45 6.96 20.21
N LEU A 21 18.46 6.69 19.39
CA LEU A 21 18.55 5.48 18.56
C LEU A 21 18.56 4.22 19.43
N SER A 22 19.45 4.17 20.42
CA SER A 22 19.55 3.05 21.36
C SER A 22 18.24 2.79 22.12
N ASP A 23 17.60 3.85 22.63
CA ASP A 23 16.31 3.76 23.33
C ASP A 23 15.14 3.32 22.43
N CYS A 24 15.27 3.50 21.12
CA CYS A 24 14.35 3.01 20.10
C CYS A 24 14.79 1.66 19.51
N GLN A 25 15.77 0.98 20.12
CA GLN A 25 16.30 -0.33 19.71
C GLN A 25 16.91 -0.35 18.30
N ILE A 26 17.49 0.78 17.88
CA ILE A 26 18.21 0.93 16.60
C ILE A 26 19.70 0.95 16.93
N PHE A 27 20.37 -0.16 16.62
CA PHE A 27 21.82 -0.35 16.86
C PHE A 27 22.57 -0.34 15.54
N ASP A 28 23.89 -0.16 15.58
CA ASP A 28 24.77 0.01 14.40
C ASP A 28 24.69 -1.15 13.38
N ARG A 29 24.20 -2.32 13.78
CA ARG A 29 23.98 -3.47 12.88
C ARG A 29 22.69 -3.38 12.07
N ASN A 30 21.81 -2.43 12.38
CA ASN A 30 20.59 -2.19 11.65
C ASN A 30 20.95 -1.58 10.28
N PRO A 31 20.49 -2.15 9.15
CA PRO A 31 20.80 -1.62 7.82
C PRO A 31 20.36 -0.17 7.62
N ASP A 32 19.33 0.28 8.35
CA ASP A 32 18.78 1.62 8.26
C ASP A 32 19.35 2.56 9.34
N TYR A 33 20.39 2.15 10.08
CA TYR A 33 20.93 2.93 11.21
C TYR A 33 21.34 4.35 10.80
N GLU A 34 22.13 4.48 9.74
CA GLU A 34 22.61 5.78 9.25
C GLU A 34 21.46 6.67 8.77
N ASP A 35 20.45 6.09 8.13
CA ASP A 35 19.26 6.82 7.70
C ASP A 35 18.51 7.40 8.92
N TYR A 36 18.35 6.60 9.98
CA TYR A 36 17.72 7.06 11.20
C TYR A 36 18.56 8.13 11.92
N LEU A 37 19.87 7.97 11.97
CA LEU A 37 20.77 8.99 12.53
C LEU A 37 20.68 10.30 11.75
N GLN A 38 20.63 10.22 10.42
CA GLN A 38 20.49 11.38 9.55
C GLN A 38 19.15 12.08 9.73
N ILE A 39 18.05 11.34 9.90
CA ILE A 39 16.73 11.91 10.23
C ILE A 39 16.79 12.75 11.51
N LEU A 40 17.49 12.26 12.54
CA LEU A 40 17.65 12.99 13.81
C LEU A 40 18.48 14.26 13.63
N ARG A 41 19.62 14.18 12.92
CA ARG A 41 20.48 15.33 12.63
C ARG A 41 19.76 16.42 11.83
N ILE A 42 19.05 16.03 10.76
CA ILE A 42 18.22 16.96 9.98
C ILE A 42 17.14 17.59 10.86
N THR A 43 16.48 16.78 11.69
CA THR A 43 15.44 17.28 12.61
C THR A 43 16.00 18.33 13.57
N LEU A 44 17.20 18.14 14.11
CA LEU A 44 17.87 19.14 14.95
C LEU A 44 18.24 20.39 14.16
N PHE A 45 18.83 20.21 12.98
CA PHE A 45 19.21 21.32 12.10
C PHE A 45 18.02 22.22 11.76
N GLU A 46 16.90 21.63 11.35
CA GLU A 46 15.68 22.35 10.98
C GLU A 46 15.02 23.08 12.16
N ASN A 47 15.24 22.61 13.39
CA ASN A 47 14.53 23.11 14.57
C ASN A 47 15.45 23.82 15.59
N HIS A 48 16.72 24.10 15.24
CA HIS A 48 17.70 24.66 16.18
C HIS A 48 17.21 25.96 16.85
N GLN A 49 16.68 26.91 16.07
CA GLN A 49 16.16 28.19 16.58
C GLN A 49 15.00 28.03 17.56
N ARG A 50 14.18 26.98 17.39
CA ARG A 50 13.05 26.70 18.27
C ARG A 50 13.52 26.22 19.64
N PHE A 51 14.69 25.60 19.68
CA PHE A 51 15.23 25.05 20.90
C PHE A 51 16.13 26.06 21.61
N GLU A 52 16.82 26.98 20.92
CA GLU A 52 17.61 28.06 21.54
C GLU A 52 16.79 28.92 22.51
N GLY A 53 17.11 28.89 23.82
CA GLY A 53 16.57 29.82 24.83
C GLY A 53 15.85 29.24 26.05
N GLU A 54 15.73 27.92 26.22
CA GLU A 54 15.06 27.32 27.38
C GLU A 54 15.96 26.41 28.23
N ASP A 55 15.99 26.63 29.55
CA ASP A 55 16.73 25.82 30.54
C ASP A 55 16.24 24.35 30.64
N ALA A 56 15.12 24.00 29.99
CA ALA A 56 14.57 22.63 29.91
C ALA A 56 14.80 21.95 28.54
N GLN A 57 15.68 22.50 27.70
CA GLN A 57 15.97 22.07 26.31
C GLN A 57 16.14 20.55 26.14
N VAL A 58 17.00 19.91 26.94
CA VAL A 58 17.46 18.54 26.63
C VAL A 58 16.31 17.52 26.68
N THR A 59 15.43 17.60 27.67
CA THR A 59 14.31 16.66 27.82
C THR A 59 13.27 16.86 26.71
N LEU A 60 13.01 18.12 26.33
CA LEU A 60 12.09 18.45 25.25
C LEU A 60 12.63 17.98 23.90
N ILE A 61 13.90 18.27 23.60
CA ILE A 61 14.59 17.80 22.40
C ILE A 61 14.56 16.27 22.35
N TYR A 62 14.92 15.60 23.44
CA TYR A 62 14.88 14.14 23.53
C TYR A 62 13.49 13.57 23.19
N ARG A 63 12.43 14.10 23.82
CA ARG A 63 11.05 13.66 23.55
C ARG A 63 10.66 13.90 22.10
N PHE A 64 11.03 15.05 21.55
CA PHE A 64 10.75 15.42 20.17
C PHE A 64 11.44 14.48 19.19
N LEU A 65 12.75 14.28 19.34
CA LEU A 65 13.55 13.36 18.52
C LEU A 65 13.01 11.93 18.58
N ARG A 66 12.69 11.45 19.78
CA ARG A 66 12.12 10.11 19.97
C ARG A 66 10.77 9.94 19.27
N TRP A 67 9.92 10.97 19.30
CA TRP A 67 8.65 10.95 18.59
C TRP A 67 8.85 10.94 17.06
N ARG A 68 9.77 11.78 16.55
CA ARG A 68 10.10 11.82 15.12
C ARG A 68 10.64 10.48 14.62
N LEU A 69 11.51 9.84 15.40
CA LEU A 69 12.06 8.53 15.06
C LEU A 69 10.98 7.44 15.02
N ARG A 70 10.06 7.42 15.99
CA ARG A 70 8.94 6.48 15.99
C ARG A 70 8.01 6.67 14.81
N ASP A 71 7.77 7.92 14.40
CA ASP A 71 6.97 8.20 13.21
C ASP A 71 7.66 7.71 11.93
N ALA A 72 8.98 7.85 11.83
CA ALA A 72 9.75 7.27 10.73
C ALA A 72 9.63 5.74 10.70
N GLN A 73 9.78 5.06 11.84
CA GLN A 73 9.59 3.60 11.96
C GLN A 73 8.19 3.16 11.53
N ARG A 74 7.13 3.87 11.97
CA ARG A 74 5.75 3.57 11.58
C ARG A 74 5.54 3.71 10.07
N LYS A 75 6.13 4.74 9.46
CA LYS A 75 6.06 4.97 8.01
C LYS A 75 6.75 3.85 7.24
N GLN A 76 7.95 3.44 7.67
CA GLN A 76 8.69 2.34 7.07
C GLN A 76 7.92 1.02 7.17
N GLN A 77 7.39 0.69 8.36
CA GLN A 77 6.56 -0.51 8.55
C GLN A 77 5.32 -0.51 7.65
N ARG A 78 4.66 0.64 7.48
CA ARG A 78 3.52 0.76 6.57
C ARG A 78 3.94 0.50 5.12
N GLN A 79 5.08 1.04 4.69
CA GLN A 79 5.59 0.83 3.33
C GLN A 79 5.97 -0.64 3.10
N GLN A 80 6.64 -1.29 4.06
CA GLN A 80 6.98 -2.71 3.99
C GLN A 80 5.72 -3.57 3.85
N LYS A 81 4.68 -3.33 4.68
CA LYS A 81 3.39 -4.04 4.56
C LYS A 81 2.72 -3.88 3.20
N ILE A 82 2.83 -2.69 2.59
CA ILE A 82 2.28 -2.46 1.25
C ILE A 82 3.09 -3.25 0.20
N LEU A 83 4.42 -3.21 0.28
CA LEU A 83 5.31 -3.95 -0.62
C LEU A 83 5.09 -5.46 -0.52
N GLU A 84 4.94 -6.00 0.69
CA GLU A 84 4.61 -7.40 0.92
C GLU A 84 3.30 -7.79 0.25
N ARG A 85 2.23 -6.99 0.45
CA ARG A 85 0.94 -7.23 -0.21
C ARG A 85 1.06 -7.23 -1.73
N VAL A 86 1.75 -6.24 -2.30
CA VAL A 86 1.95 -6.16 -3.76
C VAL A 86 2.69 -7.39 -4.29
N LYS A 87 3.72 -7.86 -3.57
CA LYS A 87 4.44 -9.09 -3.93
C LYS A 87 3.53 -10.31 -3.87
N SER A 88 2.69 -10.43 -2.84
CA SER A 88 1.70 -11.52 -2.74
C SER A 88 0.73 -11.50 -3.93
N TYR A 89 0.17 -10.33 -4.27
CA TYR A 89 -0.71 -10.20 -5.45
C TYR A 89 -0.01 -10.57 -6.76
N GLN A 90 1.24 -10.15 -6.96
CA GLN A 90 1.99 -10.51 -8.16
C GLN A 90 2.27 -12.01 -8.23
N GLN A 91 2.60 -12.64 -7.10
CA GLN A 91 2.83 -14.07 -7.03
C GLN A 91 1.54 -14.87 -7.30
N GLU A 92 0.39 -14.45 -6.75
CA GLU A 92 -0.92 -15.03 -7.07
C GLU A 92 -1.23 -14.92 -8.57
N HIS A 93 -0.97 -13.76 -9.18
CA HIS A 93 -1.19 -13.57 -10.62
C HIS A 93 -0.26 -14.39 -11.51
N LEU A 94 0.98 -14.66 -11.09
CA LEU A 94 1.91 -15.53 -11.83
C LEU A 94 1.56 -17.02 -11.70
N MET A 95 0.78 -17.41 -10.68
CA MET A 95 0.30 -18.79 -10.50
C MET A 95 -1.01 -19.08 -11.23
N ILE A 96 -1.70 -18.06 -11.72
CA ILE A 96 -2.76 -18.21 -12.72
C ILE A 96 -2.07 -18.44 -14.07
N ASN A 97 -1.61 -19.66 -14.30
CA ASN A 97 -1.42 -20.17 -15.66
C ASN A 97 -2.82 -20.41 -16.25
N ASP A 98 -3.54 -19.35 -16.57
CA ASP A 98 -4.65 -19.46 -17.51
C ASP A 98 -3.98 -19.71 -18.87
N ASP A 99 -4.00 -20.95 -19.36
CA ASP A 99 -3.77 -21.17 -20.79
C ASP A 99 -4.86 -20.36 -21.52
N PRO A 100 -4.51 -19.31 -22.27
CA PRO A 100 -5.50 -18.48 -22.95
C PRO A 100 -6.40 -19.33 -23.85
N LEU A 101 -5.89 -20.47 -24.35
CA LEU A 101 -6.65 -21.41 -25.14
C LEU A 101 -7.75 -22.08 -24.31
N GLU A 102 -7.44 -22.62 -23.14
CA GLU A 102 -8.43 -23.26 -22.25
C GLU A 102 -9.51 -22.28 -21.80
N SER A 103 -9.13 -21.05 -21.43
CA SER A 103 -10.11 -20.01 -21.05
C SER A 103 -11.02 -19.61 -22.21
N THR A 104 -10.49 -19.53 -23.44
CA THR A 104 -11.31 -19.22 -24.63
C THR A 104 -12.23 -20.38 -25.02
N GLU A 105 -11.77 -21.62 -24.92
CA GLU A 105 -12.60 -22.81 -25.17
C GLU A 105 -13.72 -22.96 -24.14
N HIS A 106 -13.42 -22.68 -22.87
CA HIS A 106 -14.43 -22.70 -21.81
C HIS A 106 -15.49 -21.61 -22.02
N LEU A 107 -15.06 -20.38 -22.34
CA LEU A 107 -16.01 -19.30 -22.69
C LEU A 107 -16.83 -19.65 -23.93
N ALA A 108 -16.24 -20.28 -24.96
CA ALA A 108 -16.96 -20.68 -26.16
C ALA A 108 -18.03 -21.75 -25.89
N ARG A 109 -17.75 -22.69 -24.97
CA ARG A 109 -18.71 -23.72 -24.51
C ARG A 109 -19.87 -23.11 -23.72
N LEU A 110 -19.58 -22.14 -22.85
CA LEU A 110 -20.58 -21.47 -22.02
C LEU A 110 -21.43 -20.46 -22.80
N TRP A 111 -20.85 -19.74 -23.76
CA TRP A 111 -21.51 -18.65 -24.49
C TRP A 111 -22.94 -18.96 -25.01
N PRO A 112 -23.19 -20.11 -25.67
CA PRO A 112 -24.54 -20.44 -26.16
C PRO A 112 -25.54 -20.78 -25.06
N LYS A 113 -25.08 -21.15 -23.85
CA LYS A 113 -25.95 -21.48 -22.70
C LYS A 113 -26.45 -20.21 -21.98
N LEU A 114 -25.77 -19.08 -22.18
CA LEU A 114 -26.06 -17.83 -21.51
C LEU A 114 -27.22 -17.08 -22.16
N SER A 115 -28.03 -16.43 -21.33
CA SER A 115 -29.04 -15.49 -21.82
C SER A 115 -28.42 -14.21 -22.37
N LEU A 116 -29.14 -13.51 -23.24
CA LEU A 116 -28.66 -12.24 -23.81
C LEU A 116 -28.28 -11.19 -22.75
N GLY A 117 -28.96 -11.20 -21.59
CA GLY A 117 -28.62 -10.31 -20.47
C GLY A 117 -27.29 -10.67 -19.81
N GLU A 118 -27.00 -11.96 -19.67
CA GLU A 118 -25.75 -12.48 -19.12
C GLU A 118 -24.58 -12.25 -20.08
N GLN A 119 -24.78 -12.47 -21.39
CA GLN A 119 -23.80 -12.14 -22.42
C GLN A 119 -23.47 -10.64 -22.43
N ARG A 120 -24.49 -9.77 -22.37
CA ARG A 120 -24.31 -8.32 -22.26
C ARG A 120 -23.52 -7.94 -21.01
N PHE A 121 -23.78 -8.59 -19.89
CA PHE A 121 -23.04 -8.37 -18.65
C PHE A 121 -21.55 -8.77 -18.81
N LEU A 122 -21.27 -9.97 -19.32
CA LEU A 122 -19.90 -10.44 -19.56
C LEU A 122 -19.15 -9.53 -20.52
N TYR A 123 -19.74 -9.23 -21.67
CA TYR A 123 -19.12 -8.36 -22.67
C TYR A 123 -18.79 -6.98 -22.09
N SER A 124 -19.70 -6.41 -21.30
CA SER A 124 -19.50 -5.08 -20.69
C SER A 124 -18.45 -5.09 -19.59
N ARG A 125 -18.30 -6.20 -18.86
CA ARG A 125 -17.31 -6.35 -17.79
C ARG A 125 -15.92 -6.68 -18.33
N LEU A 126 -15.82 -7.61 -19.27
CA LEU A 126 -14.57 -8.15 -19.77
C LEU A 126 -13.97 -7.28 -20.88
N TYR A 127 -14.79 -6.82 -21.84
CA TYR A 127 -14.31 -6.05 -22.98
C TYR A 127 -14.25 -4.54 -22.71
N HIS A 128 -15.27 -4.00 -22.03
CA HIS A 128 -15.38 -2.56 -21.78
C HIS A 128 -14.97 -2.12 -20.36
N GLY A 129 -14.71 -3.05 -19.44
CA GLY A 129 -14.30 -2.74 -18.06
C GLY A 129 -15.35 -1.96 -17.26
N LEU A 130 -16.62 -1.95 -17.67
CA LEU A 130 -17.65 -1.10 -17.07
C LEU A 130 -17.96 -1.52 -15.62
N THR A 131 -18.22 -0.54 -14.77
CA THR A 131 -18.75 -0.76 -13.42
C THR A 131 -20.23 -1.14 -13.46
N TYR A 132 -20.74 -1.73 -12.37
CA TYR A 132 -22.16 -2.13 -12.28
C TYR A 132 -23.12 -0.96 -12.49
N GLN A 133 -22.76 0.24 -11.99
CA GLN A 133 -23.57 1.44 -12.20
C GLN A 133 -23.56 1.86 -13.66
N GLN A 134 -22.41 1.81 -14.34
CA GLN A 134 -22.32 2.14 -15.76
C GLN A 134 -23.09 1.15 -16.64
N ILE A 135 -23.06 -0.15 -16.31
CA ILE A 135 -23.83 -1.18 -17.03
C ILE A 135 -25.34 -0.90 -16.92
N ARG A 136 -25.81 -0.56 -15.72
CA ARG A 136 -27.22 -0.19 -15.50
C ARG A 136 -27.62 1.00 -16.35
N THR A 137 -26.80 2.04 -16.38
CA THR A 137 -27.06 3.24 -17.18
C THR A 137 -27.04 2.94 -18.67
N TYR A 138 -26.05 2.15 -19.11
CA TYR A 138 -25.86 1.83 -20.53
C TYR A 138 -27.00 0.99 -21.12
N TYR A 139 -27.44 -0.06 -20.41
CA TYR A 139 -28.56 -0.90 -20.85
C TYR A 139 -29.93 -0.46 -20.31
N GLN A 140 -29.98 0.63 -19.55
CA GLN A 140 -31.19 1.16 -18.93
C GLN A 140 -31.95 0.12 -18.09
N VAL A 141 -31.23 -0.64 -17.27
CA VAL A 141 -31.79 -1.72 -16.43
C VAL A 141 -31.65 -1.43 -14.94
N SER A 142 -32.51 -2.07 -14.15
CA SER A 142 -32.47 -1.96 -12.68
C SER A 142 -31.20 -2.60 -12.10
N ALA A 143 -30.82 -2.19 -10.87
CA ALA A 143 -29.71 -2.82 -10.16
C ALA A 143 -29.95 -4.32 -9.93
N GLY A 144 -31.19 -4.67 -9.60
CA GLY A 144 -31.59 -6.06 -9.37
C GLY A 144 -31.39 -6.91 -10.62
N THR A 145 -31.69 -6.37 -11.80
CA THR A 145 -31.50 -7.06 -13.08
C THR A 145 -30.02 -7.39 -13.34
N VAL A 146 -29.13 -6.42 -13.15
CA VAL A 146 -27.67 -6.63 -13.31
C VAL A 146 -27.13 -7.62 -12.29
N CYS A 147 -27.57 -7.53 -11.03
CA CYS A 147 -27.20 -8.50 -10.00
C CYS A 147 -27.71 -9.91 -10.32
N ASN A 148 -28.92 -10.03 -10.88
CA ASN A 148 -29.48 -11.32 -11.28
C ASN A 148 -28.71 -11.94 -12.46
N TRP A 149 -28.30 -11.14 -13.45
CA TRP A 149 -27.41 -11.62 -14.52
C TRP A 149 -26.11 -12.19 -13.95
N LYS A 150 -25.48 -11.50 -13.00
CA LYS A 150 -24.28 -12.03 -12.31
C LYS A 150 -24.57 -13.33 -11.57
N LYS A 151 -25.67 -13.41 -10.82
CA LYS A 151 -26.02 -14.61 -10.05
C LYS A 151 -26.21 -15.82 -10.96
N ARG A 152 -26.91 -15.67 -12.08
CA ARG A 152 -27.12 -16.74 -13.06
C ARG A 152 -25.84 -17.15 -13.77
N LEU A 153 -24.96 -16.19 -14.07
CA LEU A 153 -23.62 -16.48 -14.59
C LEU A 153 -22.84 -17.37 -13.63
N ILE A 154 -22.83 -17.07 -12.33
CA ILE A 154 -22.13 -17.90 -11.34
C ILE A 154 -22.72 -19.31 -11.30
N GLN A 155 -24.05 -19.46 -11.38
CA GLN A 155 -24.70 -20.77 -11.45
C GLN A 155 -24.26 -21.57 -12.68
N HIS A 156 -24.28 -20.95 -13.86
CA HIS A 156 -23.84 -21.61 -15.10
C HIS A 156 -22.36 -22.00 -15.08
N TRP A 157 -21.50 -21.22 -14.42
CA TRP A 157 -20.09 -21.58 -14.24
C TRP A 157 -19.92 -22.79 -13.30
N SER A 158 -20.62 -22.80 -12.15
CA SER A 158 -20.58 -23.94 -11.23
C SER A 158 -21.15 -25.23 -11.82
N GLU A 159 -22.19 -25.15 -12.65
CA GLU A 159 -22.79 -26.32 -13.32
C GLU A 159 -21.89 -26.91 -14.43
N ASP A 160 -21.04 -26.10 -15.07
CA ASP A 160 -20.13 -26.57 -16.13
C ASP A 160 -18.85 -27.19 -15.55
N ASP A 161 -18.41 -26.72 -14.37
CA ASP A 161 -17.30 -27.30 -13.60
C ASP A 161 -17.63 -28.70 -13.04
N GLU A 162 -18.90 -28.96 -12.69
CA GLU A 162 -19.36 -30.29 -12.25
C GLU A 162 -19.58 -31.29 -13.40
N ALA A 163 -19.64 -30.80 -14.64
CA ALA A 163 -19.91 -31.60 -15.84
C ALA A 163 -18.65 -31.97 -16.65
N SER A 164 -17.48 -31.43 -16.29
CA SER A 164 -16.17 -31.73 -16.88
C SER A 164 -15.37 -32.71 -16.02
#